data_AF-A0A9W8JVV4-F1
#
_entry.id   AF-A0A9W8JVV4-F1
#
_cell.length_a   1.000
_cell.length_b   1.000
_cell.length_c   1.000
_cell.angle_alpha   90.00
_cell.angle_beta   90.00
_cell.angle_gamma   90.00
#
_symmetry.space_group_name_H-M   'P 1'
#
loop_
_entity.id
_entity.type
_entity.pdbx_description
1 polymer ?
#
loop_
_entity_poly.entity_id
_entity_poly.type
_entity_poly.pdbx_seq_one_letter_code
_entity_poly.pdbx_strand_id
1 'polypeptide(L)'
;MSKYAPHGSRASQPKATSSTVCQKCLGRGHYTFECKGARPYVSRPSRTQQLENPKLFAKLKSDKPSVEVPEEFKKPVGTANKILEAREKERSKEDKGKGKEKGKEPARKRRR
;
A
#
# COMPACT_ATOMS: atom_id res chain seq x y z
N MET A 1 10.30 22.29 -43.66
CA MET A 1 10.94 22.94 -42.49
C MET A 1 9.94 22.87 -41.34
N SER A 2 10.27 22.23 -40.21
CA SER A 2 9.27 21.81 -39.20
C SER A 2 8.77 22.97 -38.34
N LYS A 3 7.44 23.03 -38.22
CA LYS A 3 6.67 24.05 -37.47
C LYS A 3 6.81 23.99 -35.94
N TYR A 4 7.57 23.01 -35.45
CA TYR A 4 7.73 22.68 -34.03
C TYR A 4 9.12 22.99 -33.47
N ALA A 5 10.06 23.44 -34.30
CA ALA A 5 11.37 23.87 -33.82
C ALA A 5 11.30 25.34 -33.38
N PRO A 6 11.50 25.66 -32.09
CA PRO A 6 11.49 27.04 -31.64
C PRO A 6 12.71 27.77 -32.23
N HIS A 7 12.47 28.63 -33.22
CA HIS A 7 13.44 29.60 -33.71
C HIS A 7 13.50 30.79 -32.73
N GLY A 8 14.14 30.56 -31.58
CA GLY A 8 14.38 31.60 -30.59
C GLY A 8 15.45 32.58 -31.07
N SER A 9 15.10 33.87 -31.11
CA SER A 9 16.02 34.99 -31.25
C SER A 9 17.25 34.80 -30.34
N ARG A 10 18.45 34.84 -30.92
CA ARG A 10 19.75 34.61 -30.24
C ARG A 10 20.16 35.72 -29.26
N ALA A 11 19.27 36.65 -28.90
CA ALA A 11 19.62 37.92 -28.24
C ALA A 11 19.07 38.10 -26.82
N SER A 12 19.00 37.03 -26.03
CA SER A 12 18.88 37.18 -24.58
C SER A 12 19.60 36.01 -23.93
N GLN A 13 20.85 36.21 -23.54
CA GLN A 13 21.41 35.35 -22.51
C GLN A 13 20.75 35.78 -21.20
N PRO A 14 19.79 35.01 -20.64
CA PRO A 14 19.19 35.39 -19.39
C PRO A 14 20.30 35.39 -18.34
N LYS A 15 20.47 36.50 -17.62
CA LYS A 15 21.32 36.51 -16.43
C LYS A 15 20.62 35.72 -15.33
N ALA A 16 21.37 34.95 -14.54
CA ALA A 16 20.78 34.19 -13.45
C ALA A 16 20.21 35.14 -12.40
N THR A 17 18.97 34.92 -11.98
CA THR A 17 18.40 35.63 -10.84
C THR A 17 18.92 34.99 -9.54
N SER A 18 18.83 35.70 -8.42
CA SER A 18 19.20 35.15 -7.10
C SER A 18 18.40 33.90 -6.71
N SER A 19 17.23 33.68 -7.32
CA SER A 19 16.40 32.49 -7.16
C SER A 19 16.81 31.31 -8.05
N THR A 20 17.60 31.51 -9.10
CA THR A 20 18.04 30.43 -10.00
C THR A 20 18.91 29.44 -9.25
N VAL A 21 18.47 28.17 -9.18
CA VAL A 21 19.21 27.07 -8.54
C VAL A 21 19.97 26.27 -9.59
N CYS A 22 21.25 26.08 -9.37
CA CYS A 22 22.11 25.28 -10.22
C CYS A 22 21.93 23.78 -9.95
N GLN A 23 21.62 22.99 -10.98
CA GLN A 23 21.43 21.53 -10.83
C GLN A 23 22.73 20.76 -10.53
N LYS A 24 23.90 21.36 -10.79
CA LYS A 24 25.20 20.73 -10.58
C LYS A 24 25.67 20.85 -9.13
N CYS A 25 25.67 22.05 -8.58
CA CYS A 25 26.16 22.28 -7.20
C CYS A 25 25.04 22.51 -6.18
N LEU A 26 23.78 22.60 -6.60
CA LEU A 26 22.62 22.94 -5.76
C LEU A 26 22.67 24.36 -5.13
N GLY A 27 23.67 25.17 -5.48
CA GLY A 27 23.77 26.58 -5.09
C GLY A 27 22.87 27.49 -5.92
N ARG A 28 22.70 28.74 -5.46
CA ARG A 28 21.88 29.76 -6.13
C ARG A 28 22.73 30.79 -6.89
N GLY A 29 22.10 31.51 -7.82
CA GLY A 29 22.68 32.70 -8.45
C GLY A 29 23.51 32.45 -9.73
N HIS A 30 23.47 31.24 -10.29
CA HIS A 30 24.12 30.93 -11.57
C HIS A 30 23.44 29.77 -12.28
N TYR A 31 23.61 29.68 -13.59
CA TYR A 31 23.14 28.54 -14.37
C TYR A 31 24.14 27.38 -14.34
N THR A 32 23.65 26.17 -14.65
CA THR A 32 24.45 24.95 -14.64
C THR A 32 25.69 25.02 -15.54
N PHE A 33 25.64 25.79 -16.64
CA PHE A 33 26.76 25.95 -17.58
C PHE A 33 27.89 26.86 -17.06
N GLU A 34 27.59 27.76 -16.11
CA GLU A 34 28.59 28.66 -15.48
C GLU A 34 29.16 28.05 -14.19
N CYS A 35 28.65 26.89 -13.77
CA CYS A 35 28.94 26.29 -12.47
C CYS A 35 30.36 25.72 -12.39
N LYS A 36 31.21 26.42 -11.62
CA LYS A 36 32.57 25.99 -11.26
C LYS A 36 32.61 25.06 -10.04
N GLY A 37 31.52 24.94 -9.29
CA GLY A 37 31.44 24.06 -8.11
C GLY A 37 31.44 22.57 -8.46
N ALA A 38 31.99 21.75 -7.57
CA ALA A 38 31.86 20.29 -7.61
C ALA A 38 30.44 19.86 -7.27
N ARG A 39 30.04 18.66 -7.71
CA ARG A 39 28.74 18.07 -7.36
C ARG A 39 28.77 17.59 -5.91
N PRO A 40 28.01 18.19 -4.99
CA PRO A 40 27.94 17.69 -3.62
C PRO A 40 27.28 16.31 -3.63
N TYR A 41 27.88 15.34 -2.94
CA TYR A 41 27.22 14.07 -2.69
C TYR A 41 26.19 14.27 -1.58
N VAL A 42 24.94 14.45 -1.97
CA VAL A 42 23.82 14.49 -1.02
C VAL A 42 23.33 13.08 -0.82
N SER A 43 23.58 12.51 0.37
CA SER A 43 23.02 11.21 0.73
C SER A 43 21.49 11.33 0.75
N ARG A 44 20.86 10.52 -0.10
CA ARG A 44 19.40 10.40 -0.11
C ARG A 44 19.04 9.31 0.88
N PRO A 45 18.34 9.62 1.99
CA PRO A 45 17.91 8.58 2.91
C PRO A 45 17.01 7.59 2.17
N SER A 46 17.17 6.30 2.47
CA SER A 46 16.31 5.26 1.90
C SER A 46 14.85 5.50 2.31
N ARG A 47 13.91 4.91 1.55
CA ARG A 47 12.48 4.99 1.90
C ARG A 47 12.20 4.49 3.31
N THR A 48 12.91 3.46 3.77
CA THR A 48 12.79 2.94 5.14
C THR A 48 13.32 3.93 6.17
N GLN A 49 14.51 4.49 5.96
CA GLN A 49 15.08 5.54 6.81
C GLN A 49 14.17 6.79 6.90
N GLN A 50 13.46 7.11 5.81
CA GLN A 50 12.50 8.21 5.82
C GLN A 50 11.30 7.93 6.74
N LEU A 51 10.76 6.72 6.72
CA LEU A 51 9.62 6.31 7.54
C LEU A 51 9.98 6.13 9.02
N GLU A 52 11.23 5.78 9.30
CA GLU A 52 11.78 5.64 10.66
C GLU A 52 12.04 6.98 11.36
N ASN A 53 11.97 8.11 10.63
CA ASN A 53 12.15 9.43 11.23
C ASN A 53 11.11 9.67 12.34
N PRO A 54 11.51 9.92 13.59
CA PRO A 54 10.59 9.98 14.73
C PRO A 54 9.54 11.09 14.57
N LYS A 55 9.91 12.19 13.91
CA LYS A 55 9.00 13.32 13.62
C LYS A 55 7.90 12.96 12.60
N LEU A 56 8.21 12.12 11.61
CA LEU A 56 7.24 11.68 10.60
C LEU A 56 6.41 10.51 11.13
N PHE A 57 7.08 9.59 11.83
CA PHE A 57 6.45 8.43 12.44
C PHE A 57 5.41 8.81 13.50
N ALA A 58 5.69 9.83 14.32
CA ALA A 58 4.71 10.34 15.28
C ALA A 58 3.45 10.88 14.59
N LYS A 59 3.60 11.61 13.47
CA LYS A 59 2.47 12.12 12.68
C LYS A 59 1.66 10.98 12.05
N LEU A 60 2.35 10.04 11.41
CA LEU A 60 1.71 8.86 10.80
C LEU A 60 0.96 7.98 11.82
N LYS A 61 1.41 7.95 13.08
CA LYS A 61 0.73 7.21 14.16
C LYS A 61 -0.41 7.99 14.80
N SER A 62 -0.29 9.32 14.90
CA SER A 62 -1.35 10.17 15.45
C SER A 62 -2.51 10.34 14.49
N ASP A 63 -2.23 10.27 13.19
CA ASP A 63 -3.24 10.20 12.14
C ASP A 63 -3.95 8.85 12.25
N LYS A 64 -4.99 8.83 13.09
CA LYS A 64 -5.91 7.69 13.17
C LYS A 64 -6.29 7.31 11.74
N PRO A 65 -6.17 6.04 11.33
CA PRO A 65 -6.61 5.64 10.00
C PRO A 65 -8.05 6.10 9.84
N SER A 66 -8.32 6.87 8.78
CA SER A 66 -9.64 7.46 8.51
C SER A 66 -10.73 6.40 8.34
N VAL A 67 -10.32 5.15 8.13
CA VAL A 67 -11.18 3.99 8.11
C VAL A 67 -11.22 3.41 9.51
N GLU A 68 -12.36 3.56 10.18
CA GLU A 68 -12.69 2.80 11.37
C GLU A 68 -12.54 1.32 11.03
N VAL A 69 -11.48 0.70 11.55
CA VAL A 69 -11.23 -0.72 11.36
C VAL A 69 -12.46 -1.47 11.89
N PRO A 70 -13.22 -2.19 11.03
CA PRO A 70 -14.40 -2.92 11.47
C PRO A 70 -14.03 -3.85 12.61
N GLU A 71 -14.93 -4.03 13.58
CA GLU A 71 -14.68 -4.85 14.78
C GLU A 71 -14.31 -6.31 14.45
N GLU A 72 -14.60 -6.74 13.22
CA GLU A 72 -14.19 -8.02 12.65
C GLU A 72 -12.66 -8.17 12.53
N PHE A 73 -11.93 -7.08 12.28
CA PHE A 73 -10.47 -7.06 12.12
C PHE A 73 -9.70 -6.80 13.43
N LYS A 74 -10.41 -6.36 14.50
CA LYS A 74 -9.80 -6.14 15.83
C LYS A 74 -9.65 -7.44 16.63
N LYS A 75 -10.38 -8.49 16.25
CA LYS A 75 -10.28 -9.82 16.87
C LYS A 75 -9.12 -10.57 16.21
N PRO A 76 -8.11 -11.06 16.96
CA PRO A 76 -6.96 -11.76 16.39
C PRO A 76 -7.36 -13.09 15.72
N VAL A 77 -8.52 -13.63 16.11
CA VAL A 77 -9.14 -14.78 15.47
C VAL A 77 -9.94 -14.27 14.27
N GLY A 78 -9.42 -14.52 13.07
CA GLY A 78 -10.04 -14.11 11.82
C GLY A 78 -11.47 -14.66 11.65
N THR A 79 -12.21 -14.06 10.72
CA THR A 79 -13.58 -14.46 10.34
C THR A 79 -13.68 -15.91 9.87
N ALA A 80 -12.57 -16.51 9.41
CA ALA A 80 -12.51 -17.89 8.93
C ALA A 80 -13.00 -18.93 9.95
N ASN A 81 -12.55 -18.86 11.21
CA ASN A 81 -12.94 -19.85 12.23
C ASN A 81 -14.44 -19.78 12.54
N LYS A 82 -15.03 -18.59 12.54
CA LYS A 82 -16.47 -18.40 12.75
C LYS A 82 -17.29 -19.02 11.62
N ILE A 83 -16.82 -18.89 10.38
CA ILE A 83 -17.47 -19.46 9.19
C ILE A 83 -17.42 -20.99 9.23
N LEU A 84 -16.27 -21.56 9.61
CA LEU A 84 -16.11 -23.02 9.74
C LEU A 84 -17.02 -23.58 10.84
N GLU A 85 -17.02 -22.96 12.03
CA GLU A 85 -17.90 -23.39 13.12
C GLU A 85 -19.39 -23.29 12.76
N ALA A 86 -19.81 -22.26 12.03
CA ALA A 86 -21.20 -22.11 11.59
C ALA A 86 -21.61 -23.25 10.63
N ARG A 87 -20.75 -23.57 9.65
CA ARG A 87 -20.98 -24.64 8.68
C ARG A 87 -21.01 -26.03 9.33
N GLU A 88 -20.13 -26.29 10.29
CA GLU A 88 -20.15 -27.54 11.04
C GLU A 88 -21.43 -27.70 11.88
N LYS A 89 -21.90 -26.60 12.50
CA LYS A 89 -23.17 -26.60 13.24
C LYS A 89 -24.36 -26.89 12.33
N GLU A 90 -24.41 -26.34 11.11
CA GLU A 90 -25.44 -26.69 10.12
C GLU A 90 -25.40 -28.18 9.74
N ARG A 91 -24.20 -28.69 9.43
CA ARG A 91 -24.01 -30.10 9.08
C ARG A 91 -24.44 -31.06 10.20
N SER A 92 -24.18 -30.69 11.46
CA SER A 92 -24.59 -31.48 12.63
C SER A 92 -26.12 -31.47 12.88
N LYS A 93 -26.82 -30.41 12.44
CA LYS A 93 -28.29 -30.31 12.55
C LYS A 93 -28.97 -31.14 11.47
N GLU A 94 -28.43 -31.15 10.26
CA GLU A 94 -28.94 -31.96 9.15
C GLU A 94 -28.79 -33.48 9.41
N ASP A 95 -27.67 -33.89 10.03
CA ASP A 95 -27.43 -35.30 10.38
C ASP A 95 -28.42 -35.82 11.42
N LYS A 96 -28.75 -35.00 12.44
CA LYS A 96 -29.77 -35.30 13.44
C LYS A 96 -31.19 -35.39 12.87
N GLY A 97 -31.47 -34.74 11.75
CA GLY A 97 -32.74 -34.84 11.04
C GLY A 97 -32.91 -36.16 10.28
N LYS A 98 -31.83 -36.66 9.67
CA LYS A 98 -31.86 -37.92 8.87
C LYS A 98 -31.86 -39.19 9.72
N GLY A 99 -31.41 -39.13 10.97
CA GLY A 99 -31.42 -40.27 11.89
C GLY A 99 -32.81 -40.71 12.38
N LYS A 100 -33.84 -39.85 12.30
CA LYS A 100 -35.21 -40.19 12.75
C LYS A 100 -36.09 -40.86 11.68
N GLU A 101 -35.76 -40.75 10.39
CA GLU A 101 -36.62 -41.25 9.31
C GLU A 101 -36.28 -42.68 8.84
N LYS A 102 -35.06 -43.16 9.10
CA LYS A 102 -34.59 -44.50 8.66
C LYS A 102 -34.74 -45.61 9.70
N GLY A 103 -35.78 -45.53 10.54
CA GLY A 103 -36.03 -46.49 11.65
C GLY A 103 -37.05 -47.60 11.38
N LYS A 104 -37.60 -47.74 10.16
CA LYS A 104 -38.61 -48.78 9.87
C LYS A 104 -38.36 -49.46 8.51
N GLU A 105 -37.40 -50.38 8.43
CA GLU A 105 -37.46 -51.42 7.40
C GLU A 105 -36.94 -52.76 7.98
N PRO A 106 -37.75 -53.85 7.94
CA PRO A 106 -37.39 -55.10 8.60
C PRO A 106 -36.31 -55.87 7.82
N ALA A 107 -35.30 -56.35 8.54
CA ALA A 107 -34.18 -57.11 8.02
C ALA A 107 -34.64 -58.41 7.31
N ARG A 108 -34.50 -58.47 5.98
CA ARG A 108 -34.68 -59.72 5.22
C ARG A 108 -33.47 -60.64 5.45
N LYS A 109 -33.70 -61.76 6.16
CA LYS A 109 -32.73 -62.85 6.36
C LYS A 109 -32.19 -63.35 5.01
N ARG A 110 -30.87 -63.24 4.80
CA ARG A 110 -30.18 -63.94 3.72
C ARG A 110 -30.16 -65.43 4.06
N ARG A 111 -30.84 -66.24 3.23
CA ARG A 111 -30.80 -67.70 3.31
C ARG A 111 -29.42 -68.21 2.89
N ARG A 112 -28.98 -69.25 3.59
CA ARG A 112 -27.68 -69.92 3.54
C ARG A 112 -27.53 -70.76 2.28
#